data_AF-A0A4R8RU79-F1
#
_entry.id   AF-A0A4R8RU79-F1
#
_cell.length_a   1.000
_cell.length_b   1.000
_cell.length_c   1.000
_cell.angle_alpha   90.00
_cell.angle_beta   90.00
_cell.angle_gamma   90.00
#
_symmetry.space_group_name_H-M   'P 1'
#
loop_
_entity.id
_entity.type
_entity.pdbx_description
1 polymer ?
#
loop_
_entity_poly.entity_id
_entity_poly.type
_entity_poly.pdbx_seq_one_letter_code
_entity_poly.pdbx_strand_id
1 'polypeptide(L)'
;MSPTLDTVLTIAGFVAVLIGVGVVVSVAPFAMLMGDAVHKDSPAIQSYLVVVAVILPPVLVVTEYLIGIVLAWRNPGITFYYPWITLAIGGASWWAIATVIDTWFENAKLNVTPRRRDVVKRYAVQGTIHNLADSEIDELDGLRLDDGLGWRDRTALTPTVTSRRERAIPRDLFQAKHRTFTVRADKGLPPGWRIERSEIAGEAAGPGGGTQYVFIAPDGQTPTFRQLVERGFLEEASA
;
A
#
# COMPACT_ATOMS: atom_id res chain seq x y z
N MET A 1 -36.52 -4.72 46.14
CA MET A 1 -37.21 -4.76 44.84
C MET A 1 -37.95 -6.08 44.74
N SER A 2 -39.19 -6.13 44.21
CA SER A 2 -39.89 -7.42 44.08
C SER A 2 -39.24 -8.28 42.99
N PRO A 3 -39.25 -9.62 43.10
CA PRO A 3 -38.68 -10.51 42.08
C PRO A 3 -39.28 -10.27 40.69
N THR A 4 -40.59 -10.01 40.63
CA THR A 4 -41.28 -9.70 39.37
C THR A 4 -40.78 -8.41 38.74
N LEU A 5 -40.56 -7.36 39.54
CA LEU A 5 -40.05 -6.08 39.05
C LEU A 5 -38.59 -6.21 38.57
N ASP A 6 -37.76 -6.98 39.29
CA ASP A 6 -36.37 -7.27 38.88
C ASP A 6 -36.31 -7.96 37.51
N THR A 7 -37.11 -9.01 37.32
CA THR A 7 -37.17 -9.76 36.06
C THR A 7 -37.64 -8.87 34.91
N VAL A 8 -38.69 -8.08 35.11
CA VAL A 8 -39.22 -7.16 34.08
C VAL A 8 -38.17 -6.13 33.68
N LEU A 9 -37.48 -5.52 34.64
CA LEU A 9 -36.43 -4.53 34.37
C LEU A 9 -35.21 -5.15 33.68
N THR A 10 -34.85 -6.39 34.04
CA THR A 10 -33.75 -7.13 33.41
C THR A 10 -34.05 -7.43 31.95
N ILE A 11 -35.25 -7.94 31.65
CA ILE A 11 -35.69 -8.22 30.27
C ILE A 11 -35.73 -6.92 29.47
N ALA A 12 -36.35 -5.87 29.99
CA ALA A 12 -36.42 -4.57 29.34
C ALA A 12 -35.02 -4.00 29.06
N GLY A 13 -34.10 -4.17 30.02
CA GLY A 13 -32.71 -3.76 29.87
C GLY A 13 -31.99 -4.50 28.73
N PHE A 14 -32.10 -5.83 28.65
CA PHE A 14 -31.49 -6.59 27.55
C PHE A 14 -32.09 -6.22 26.19
N VAL A 15 -33.41 -6.00 26.11
CA VAL A 15 -34.07 -5.52 24.88
C VAL A 15 -33.53 -4.15 24.46
N ALA A 16 -33.30 -3.23 25.40
CA ALA A 16 -32.70 -1.93 25.11
C ALA A 16 -31.24 -2.07 24.62
N VAL A 17 -30.45 -2.94 25.26
CA VAL A 17 -29.05 -3.20 24.87
C VAL A 17 -28.95 -3.87 23.50
N LEU A 18 -29.92 -4.71 23.14
CA LEU A 18 -29.98 -5.37 21.83
C LEU A 18 -29.99 -4.38 20.66
N ILE A 19 -30.60 -3.19 20.84
CA ILE A 19 -30.55 -2.11 19.85
C ILE A 19 -29.10 -1.66 19.63
N GLY A 20 -28.34 -1.47 20.71
CA GLY A 20 -26.92 -1.12 20.64
C GLY A 20 -26.07 -2.20 19.97
N VAL A 21 -26.33 -3.47 20.28
CA VAL A 21 -25.70 -4.62 19.60
C VAL A 21 -26.00 -4.57 18.10
N GLY A 22 -27.26 -4.34 17.71
CA GLY A 22 -27.65 -4.22 16.31
C GLY A 22 -26.94 -3.08 15.59
N VAL A 23 -26.76 -1.94 16.24
CA VAL A 23 -26.00 -0.81 15.69
C VAL A 23 -24.53 -1.20 15.45
N VAL A 24 -23.88 -1.84 16.43
CA VAL A 24 -22.48 -2.26 16.29
C VAL A 24 -22.31 -3.28 15.14
N VAL A 25 -23.19 -4.28 15.08
CA VAL A 25 -23.18 -5.31 14.04
C VAL A 25 -23.41 -4.70 12.64
N SER A 26 -24.19 -3.62 12.54
CA SER A 26 -24.53 -3.00 11.24
C SER A 26 -23.55 -1.92 10.82
N VAL A 27 -23.04 -1.12 11.76
CA VAL A 27 -22.17 0.03 11.49
C VAL A 27 -20.72 -0.41 11.29
N ALA A 28 -20.23 -1.41 12.03
CA ALA A 28 -18.83 -1.87 11.88
C ALA A 28 -18.48 -2.30 10.45
N PRO A 29 -19.27 -3.17 9.80
CA PRO A 29 -18.99 -3.59 8.43
C PRO A 29 -19.18 -2.42 7.45
N PHE A 30 -20.23 -1.62 7.66
CA PHE A 30 -20.58 -0.52 6.76
C PHE A 30 -19.56 0.61 6.77
N ALA A 31 -19.09 1.03 7.96
CA ALA A 31 -18.06 2.05 8.11
C ALA A 31 -16.72 1.62 7.52
N MET A 32 -16.38 0.32 7.61
CA MET A 32 -15.17 -0.21 6.96
C MET A 32 -15.32 -0.37 5.44
N LEU A 33 -16.50 -0.72 4.95
CA LEU A 33 -16.78 -0.83 3.51
C LEU A 33 -16.84 0.54 2.81
N MET A 34 -17.30 1.57 3.52
CA MET A 34 -17.40 2.95 3.02
C MET A 34 -16.14 3.79 3.31
N GLY A 35 -15.26 3.32 4.20
CA GLY A 35 -13.96 3.93 4.40
C GLY A 35 -13.09 3.70 3.17
N ASP A 36 -12.43 4.77 2.69
CA ASP A 36 -11.45 4.81 1.58
C ASP A 36 -10.26 3.83 1.70
N ALA A 37 -10.28 2.91 2.67
CA ALA A 37 -9.24 1.96 3.03
C ALA A 37 -9.04 0.83 2.00
N VAL A 38 -9.96 0.63 1.06
CA VAL A 38 -9.77 -0.32 -0.05
C VAL A 38 -9.30 0.45 -1.29
N HIS A 39 -8.13 1.06 -1.19
CA HIS A 39 -7.44 1.60 -2.36
C HIS A 39 -7.06 0.43 -3.30
N LYS A 40 -7.29 0.59 -4.61
CA LYS A 40 -7.05 -0.45 -5.63
C LYS A 40 -5.60 -0.96 -5.72
N ASP A 41 -4.68 -0.27 -5.05
CA ASP A 41 -3.24 -0.55 -5.09
C ASP A 41 -2.71 -1.27 -3.83
N SER A 42 -3.61 -1.70 -2.94
CA SER A 42 -3.22 -2.31 -1.67
C SER A 42 -2.94 -3.81 -1.84
N PRO A 43 -1.80 -4.35 -1.35
CA PRO A 43 -1.37 -5.71 -1.66
C PRO A 43 -2.35 -6.78 -1.18
N ALA A 44 -2.44 -7.86 -1.95
CA ALA A 44 -3.38 -8.98 -1.84
C ALA A 44 -3.38 -9.75 -0.50
N ILE A 45 -2.57 -9.35 0.48
CA ILE A 45 -2.58 -9.85 1.86
C ILE A 45 -3.74 -9.24 2.68
N GLN A 46 -4.40 -8.18 2.19
CA GLN A 46 -5.37 -7.41 2.98
C GLN A 46 -6.80 -7.96 3.07
N SER A 47 -7.25 -8.82 2.16
CA SER A 47 -8.65 -9.28 2.18
C SER A 47 -8.97 -10.10 3.43
N TYR A 48 -8.07 -10.98 3.88
CA TYR A 48 -8.26 -11.71 5.14
C TYR A 48 -8.25 -10.79 6.37
N LEU A 49 -7.42 -9.75 6.37
CA LEU A 49 -7.30 -8.82 7.49
C LEU A 49 -8.54 -7.93 7.61
N VAL A 50 -9.09 -7.48 6.48
CA VAL A 50 -10.38 -6.78 6.43
C VAL A 50 -11.50 -7.71 6.91
N VAL A 51 -11.50 -8.97 6.49
CA VAL A 51 -12.48 -9.96 6.95
C VAL A 51 -12.40 -10.16 8.47
N VAL A 52 -11.20 -10.28 9.04
CA VAL A 52 -11.02 -10.38 10.49
C VAL A 52 -11.51 -9.11 11.20
N ALA A 53 -11.17 -7.92 10.69
CA ALA A 53 -11.59 -6.65 11.28
C ALA A 53 -13.10 -6.41 11.21
N VAL A 54 -13.79 -6.99 10.21
CA VAL A 54 -15.25 -6.89 10.05
C VAL A 54 -15.98 -7.94 10.91
N ILE A 55 -15.45 -9.16 11.01
CA ILE A 55 -16.13 -10.26 11.71
C ILE A 55 -15.86 -10.26 13.21
N LEU A 56 -14.63 -9.94 13.63
CA LEU A 56 -14.21 -10.07 15.02
C LEU A 56 -15.04 -9.18 15.97
N PRO A 57 -15.28 -7.89 15.68
CA PRO A 57 -16.04 -7.04 16.60
C PRO A 57 -17.51 -7.46 16.78
N PRO A 58 -18.30 -7.75 15.73
CA PRO A 58 -19.66 -8.30 15.88
C PRO A 58 -19.71 -9.59 16.68
N VAL A 59 -18.80 -10.53 16.40
CA VAL A 59 -18.77 -11.83 17.11
C VAL A 59 -18.50 -11.64 18.59
N LEU A 60 -17.55 -10.76 18.96
CA LEU A 60 -17.25 -10.50 20.36
C LEU A 60 -18.44 -9.87 21.08
N VAL A 61 -19.04 -8.82 20.51
CA VAL A 61 -20.16 -8.10 21.15
C VAL A 61 -21.38 -8.99 21.32
N VAL A 62 -21.68 -9.86 20.33
CA VAL A 62 -22.76 -10.86 20.46
C VAL A 62 -22.43 -11.87 21.55
N THR A 63 -21.18 -12.33 21.64
CA THR A 63 -20.74 -13.27 22.67
C THR A 63 -20.88 -12.69 24.06
N GLU A 64 -20.44 -11.45 24.28
CA GLU A 64 -20.58 -10.73 25.55
C GLU A 64 -22.05 -10.51 25.93
N TYR A 65 -22.90 -10.17 24.96
CA TYR A 65 -24.34 -10.04 25.16
C TYR A 65 -24.99 -11.36 25.63
N LEU A 66 -24.67 -12.48 24.97
CA LEU A 66 -25.16 -13.80 25.35
C LEU A 66 -24.65 -14.24 26.73
N ILE A 67 -23.39 -13.94 27.06
CA ILE A 67 -22.83 -14.18 28.39
C ILE A 67 -23.61 -13.40 29.45
N GLY A 68 -23.92 -12.13 29.20
CA GLY A 68 -24.75 -11.30 30.08
C GLY A 68 -26.10 -11.94 30.38
N ILE A 69 -26.79 -12.44 29.36
CA ILE A 69 -28.08 -13.15 29.50
C ILE A 69 -27.93 -14.42 30.34
N VAL A 70 -26.92 -15.24 30.04
CA VAL A 70 -26.68 -16.49 30.76
C VAL A 70 -26.37 -16.24 32.24
N LEU A 71 -25.57 -15.22 32.53
CA LEU A 71 -25.24 -14.87 33.91
C LEU A 71 -26.45 -14.33 34.67
N ALA A 72 -27.28 -13.49 34.04
CA ALA A 72 -28.53 -13.02 34.63
C ALA A 72 -29.48 -14.19 34.91
N TRP A 73 -29.58 -15.16 33.99
CA TRP A 73 -30.45 -16.33 34.18
C TRP A 73 -29.97 -17.26 35.31
N ARG A 74 -28.66 -17.39 35.49
CA ARG A 74 -28.09 -18.27 36.54
C ARG A 74 -28.07 -17.64 37.93
N ASN A 75 -28.24 -16.33 38.06
CA ASN A 75 -28.16 -15.66 39.35
C ASN A 75 -29.54 -15.65 40.04
N PRO A 76 -29.68 -16.28 41.23
CA PRO A 76 -30.94 -16.25 42.00
C PRO A 76 -31.20 -14.91 42.71
N GLY A 77 -30.23 -13.98 42.67
CA GLY A 77 -30.30 -12.66 43.29
C GLY A 77 -30.90 -11.58 42.39
N ILE A 78 -30.55 -10.33 42.67
CA ILE A 78 -30.98 -9.16 41.90
C ILE A 78 -30.21 -9.12 40.56
N THR A 79 -30.92 -8.95 39.45
CA THR A 79 -30.38 -9.08 38.09
C THR A 79 -30.55 -7.85 37.20
N PHE A 80 -31.30 -6.83 37.62
CA PHE A 80 -31.58 -5.65 36.76
C PHE A 80 -30.34 -4.89 36.26
N TYR A 81 -29.19 -5.03 36.93
CA TYR A 81 -27.96 -4.35 36.55
C TYR A 81 -27.15 -5.08 35.48
N TYR A 82 -27.42 -6.37 35.22
CA TYR A 82 -26.69 -7.18 34.24
C TYR A 82 -26.68 -6.59 32.83
N PRO A 83 -27.80 -6.09 32.28
CA PRO A 83 -27.79 -5.46 30.96
C PRO A 83 -26.84 -4.26 30.88
N TRP A 84 -26.79 -3.43 31.93
CA TRP A 84 -25.96 -2.23 31.96
C TRP A 84 -24.47 -2.55 32.11
N ILE A 85 -24.13 -3.55 32.93
CA ILE A 85 -22.76 -4.05 33.01
C ILE A 85 -22.33 -4.64 31.66
N THR A 86 -23.21 -5.43 31.03
CA THR A 86 -22.96 -6.03 29.71
C THR A 86 -22.73 -4.96 28.64
N LEU A 87 -23.52 -3.88 28.67
CA LEU A 87 -23.35 -2.73 27.79
C LEU A 87 -22.02 -2.01 28.02
N ALA A 88 -21.65 -1.79 29.28
CA ALA A 88 -20.39 -1.12 29.62
C ALA A 88 -19.17 -1.95 29.18
N ILE A 89 -19.20 -3.27 29.40
CA ILE A 89 -18.17 -4.19 28.94
C ILE A 89 -18.11 -4.17 27.41
N GLY A 90 -19.24 -4.33 26.73
CA GLY A 90 -19.29 -4.31 25.26
C GLY A 90 -18.78 -3.02 24.64
N GLY A 91 -19.10 -1.87 25.24
CA GLY A 91 -18.57 -0.58 24.81
C GLY A 91 -17.05 -0.47 24.98
N ALA A 92 -16.53 -0.94 26.13
CA ALA A 92 -15.10 -0.94 26.41
C ALA A 92 -14.32 -1.89 25.48
N SER A 93 -14.84 -3.11 25.28
CA SER A 93 -14.28 -4.11 24.37
C SER A 93 -14.27 -3.61 22.93
N TRP A 94 -15.36 -2.99 22.48
CA TRP A 94 -15.44 -2.36 21.16
C TRP A 94 -14.36 -1.30 20.96
N TRP A 95 -14.21 -0.38 21.93
CA TRP A 95 -13.19 0.67 21.86
C TRP A 95 -11.76 0.11 21.86
N ALA A 96 -11.49 -0.89 22.69
CA ALA A 96 -10.20 -1.58 22.73
C ALA A 96 -9.88 -2.28 21.40
N ILE A 97 -10.86 -2.97 20.79
CA ILE A 97 -10.65 -3.60 19.48
C ILE A 97 -10.45 -2.55 18.40
N ALA A 98 -11.24 -1.48 18.38
CA ALA A 98 -11.10 -0.42 17.40
C ALA A 98 -9.70 0.21 17.44
N THR A 99 -9.17 0.48 18.64
CA THR A 99 -7.81 1.03 18.81
C THR A 99 -6.72 0.04 18.40
N VAL A 100 -6.87 -1.25 18.73
CA VAL A 100 -5.93 -2.29 18.29
C VAL A 100 -5.94 -2.44 16.77
N ILE A 101 -7.12 -2.47 16.17
CA ILE A 101 -7.30 -2.55 14.72
C ILE A 101 -6.67 -1.33 14.04
N ASP A 102 -6.91 -0.12 14.55
CA ASP A 102 -6.34 1.11 13.99
C ASP A 102 -4.81 1.12 14.10
N THR A 103 -4.27 0.85 15.29
CA THR A 103 -2.82 0.73 15.52
C THR A 103 -2.20 -0.33 14.62
N TRP A 104 -2.88 -1.45 14.43
CA TRP A 104 -2.39 -2.53 13.58
C TRP A 104 -2.49 -2.18 12.11
N PHE A 105 -3.52 -1.47 11.65
CA PHE A 105 -3.58 -0.92 10.30
C PHE A 105 -2.50 0.11 10.06
N GLU A 106 -2.19 0.98 11.03
CA GLU A 106 -1.05 1.90 10.96
C GLU A 106 0.27 1.14 10.85
N ASN A 107 0.50 0.14 11.70
CA ASN A 107 1.69 -0.71 11.64
C ASN A 107 1.77 -1.53 10.35
N ALA A 108 0.65 -2.03 9.85
CA ALA A 108 0.57 -2.73 8.58
C ALA A 108 0.85 -1.78 7.42
N LYS A 109 0.36 -0.53 7.44
CA LYS A 109 0.71 0.51 6.47
C LYS A 109 2.20 0.85 6.53
N LEU A 110 2.80 0.91 7.72
CA LEU A 110 4.24 1.13 7.91
C LEU A 110 5.09 -0.04 7.39
N ASN A 111 4.61 -1.28 7.52
CA ASN A 111 5.30 -2.47 7.01
C ASN A 111 5.05 -2.73 5.51
N VAL A 112 3.92 -2.28 4.98
CA VAL A 112 3.54 -2.41 3.55
C VAL A 112 4.03 -1.22 2.71
N THR A 113 4.36 -0.09 3.32
CA THR A 113 5.16 0.94 2.66
C THR A 113 6.63 0.57 2.79
N PRO A 114 7.29 -0.06 1.79
CA PRO A 114 8.74 -0.07 1.83
C PRO A 114 9.17 1.39 1.74
N ARG A 115 9.77 1.91 2.81
CA ARG A 115 10.59 3.13 2.79
C ARG A 115 9.92 4.35 2.12
N ARG A 116 8.74 4.75 2.60
CA ARG A 116 8.21 6.09 2.28
C ARG A 116 8.39 7.04 3.46
N ARG A 117 9.56 7.68 3.50
CA ARG A 117 9.78 9.09 3.89
C ARG A 117 11.28 9.36 3.96
N ASP A 118 11.81 9.75 2.79
CA ASP A 118 12.91 10.69 2.54
C ASP A 118 13.21 10.63 1.03
N VAL A 119 12.21 10.96 0.21
CA VAL A 119 12.25 10.64 -1.22
C VAL A 119 12.90 11.76 -2.01
N VAL A 120 14.23 11.70 -2.15
CA VAL A 120 14.96 12.53 -3.11
C VAL A 120 14.63 12.09 -4.55
N LYS A 121 14.24 10.82 -4.79
CA LYS A 121 13.94 10.24 -6.11
C LYS A 121 12.86 9.15 -6.08
N ARG A 122 11.61 9.48 -6.49
CA ARG A 122 10.41 8.59 -6.41
C ARG A 122 10.45 7.34 -7.28
N TYR A 123 11.37 7.25 -8.22
CA TYR A 123 11.41 6.22 -9.25
C TYR A 123 12.29 5.02 -8.89
N ALA A 124 13.10 5.12 -7.85
CA ALA A 124 14.13 4.14 -7.50
C ALA A 124 13.88 3.53 -6.12
N VAL A 125 14.15 2.24 -5.96
CA VAL A 125 14.20 1.59 -4.65
C VAL A 125 15.34 2.22 -3.85
N GLN A 126 15.04 2.79 -2.68
CA GLN A 126 16.04 3.48 -1.86
C GLN A 126 17.22 2.53 -1.53
N GLY A 127 18.45 3.03 -1.64
CA GLY A 127 19.66 2.24 -1.39
C GLY A 127 20.16 1.42 -2.59
N THR A 128 19.41 1.41 -3.71
CA THR A 128 19.85 0.78 -4.97
C THR A 128 20.45 1.77 -5.97
N ILE A 129 20.33 3.07 -5.67
CA ILE A 129 20.89 4.15 -6.48
C ILE A 129 22.41 4.06 -6.45
N HIS A 130 23.00 3.88 -7.63
CA HIS A 130 24.42 3.75 -7.82
C HIS A 130 24.84 4.58 -9.04
N ASN A 131 25.72 5.56 -8.83
CA ASN A 131 26.33 6.29 -9.95
C ASN A 131 27.40 5.38 -10.54
N LEU A 132 27.27 5.07 -11.83
CA LEU A 132 28.23 4.20 -12.51
C LEU A 132 29.60 4.87 -12.61
N ALA A 133 30.65 4.11 -12.29
CA ALA A 133 32.01 4.46 -12.63
C ALA A 133 32.27 4.24 -14.13
N ASP A 134 33.31 4.88 -14.69
CA ASP A 134 33.65 4.76 -16.12
C ASP A 134 33.81 3.30 -16.56
N SER A 135 34.45 2.46 -15.75
CA SER A 135 34.59 1.03 -16.03
C SER A 135 33.26 0.27 -16.07
N GLU A 136 32.27 0.67 -15.27
CA GLU A 136 30.93 0.08 -15.30
C GLU A 136 30.11 0.60 -16.48
N ILE A 137 30.41 1.81 -16.98
CA ILE A 137 29.81 2.35 -18.21
C ILE A 137 30.31 1.56 -19.42
N ASP A 138 31.59 1.18 -19.44
CA ASP A 138 32.17 0.34 -20.49
C ASP A 138 31.47 -1.02 -20.60
N GLU A 139 31.03 -1.59 -19.47
CA GLU A 139 30.25 -2.84 -19.42
C GLU A 139 28.85 -2.72 -20.07
N LEU A 140 28.35 -1.51 -20.29
CA LEU A 140 27.07 -1.29 -20.97
C LEU A 140 27.18 -1.36 -22.49
N ASP A 141 28.39 -1.47 -23.07
CA ASP A 141 28.56 -1.48 -24.53
C ASP A 141 27.73 -2.57 -25.21
N GLY A 142 26.98 -2.19 -26.25
CA GLY A 142 26.08 -3.09 -26.96
C GLY A 142 24.76 -3.39 -26.24
N LEU A 143 24.55 -2.93 -25.00
CA LEU A 143 23.29 -3.13 -24.28
C LEU A 143 22.15 -2.39 -24.99
N ARG A 144 21.05 -3.12 -25.21
CA ARG A 144 19.82 -2.57 -25.79
C ARG A 144 18.91 -2.07 -24.69
N LEU A 145 18.60 -0.78 -24.75
CA LEU A 145 17.77 -0.06 -23.81
C LEU A 145 16.57 0.56 -24.51
N ASP A 146 15.46 0.78 -23.82
CA ASP A 146 14.30 1.50 -24.36
C ASP A 146 13.73 2.51 -23.36
N ASP A 147 13.00 3.51 -23.87
CA ASP A 147 12.33 4.55 -23.08
C ASP A 147 10.92 4.11 -22.61
N GLY A 148 10.73 2.79 -22.49
CA GLY A 148 9.47 2.13 -22.15
C GLY A 148 8.86 2.51 -20.82
N LEU A 149 9.63 3.10 -19.92
CA LEU A 149 9.11 3.59 -18.63
C LEU A 149 8.11 4.73 -18.79
N GLY A 150 8.11 5.44 -19.92
CA GLY A 150 7.11 6.47 -20.23
C GLY A 150 7.11 7.66 -19.27
N TRP A 151 8.17 7.84 -18.46
CA TRP A 151 8.38 9.05 -17.69
C TRP A 151 8.68 10.20 -18.66
N ARG A 152 7.65 11.00 -18.95
CA ARG A 152 7.63 12.03 -20.00
C ARG A 152 8.80 13.03 -19.95
N ASP A 153 9.40 13.23 -18.78
CA ASP A 153 10.42 14.27 -18.56
C ASP A 153 11.78 13.72 -18.09
N ARG A 154 12.03 12.42 -18.27
CA ARG A 154 13.30 11.81 -17.81
C ARG A 154 13.98 11.02 -18.91
N THR A 155 15.29 11.23 -19.00
CA THR A 155 16.23 10.38 -19.74
C THR A 155 16.51 9.09 -18.97
N ALA A 156 15.46 8.31 -18.71
CA ALA A 156 15.54 7.01 -18.06
C ALA A 156 15.26 5.92 -19.09
N LEU A 157 16.14 4.92 -19.17
CA LEU A 157 15.98 3.78 -20.05
C LEU A 157 16.04 2.46 -19.27
N THR A 158 15.40 1.43 -19.80
CA THR A 158 15.43 0.07 -19.25
C THR A 158 15.93 -0.93 -20.28
N PRO A 159 16.61 -2.02 -19.88
CA PRO A 159 16.92 -3.11 -20.80
C PRO A 159 15.66 -3.60 -21.52
N THR A 160 15.76 -3.83 -22.83
CA THR A 160 14.62 -4.27 -23.65
C THR A 160 14.04 -5.61 -23.20
N VAL A 161 14.84 -6.44 -22.54
CA VAL A 161 14.42 -7.70 -21.93
C VAL A 161 13.59 -7.54 -20.65
N THR A 162 13.61 -6.36 -20.02
CA THR A 162 12.88 -6.08 -18.77
C THR A 162 11.39 -6.18 -19.01
N SER A 163 10.70 -7.03 -18.24
CA SER A 163 9.27 -7.23 -18.42
C SER A 163 8.47 -5.99 -18.02
N ARG A 164 7.27 -5.87 -18.58
CA ARG A 164 6.32 -4.80 -18.22
C ARG A 164 6.06 -4.71 -16.70
N ARG A 165 5.96 -5.86 -16.03
CA ARG A 165 5.65 -5.94 -14.60
C ARG A 165 6.80 -5.39 -13.75
N GLU A 166 8.03 -5.63 -14.19
CA GLU A 166 9.26 -5.13 -13.56
C GLU A 166 9.47 -3.62 -13.80
N ARG A 167 8.90 -3.08 -14.88
CA ARG A 167 8.95 -1.66 -15.21
C ARG A 167 7.92 -0.79 -14.46
N ALA A 168 6.93 -1.41 -13.81
CA ALA A 168 5.84 -0.71 -13.11
C ALA A 168 5.16 0.40 -13.96
N ILE A 169 5.03 0.18 -15.28
CA ILE A 169 4.49 1.19 -16.22
C ILE A 169 3.00 1.40 -15.95
N PRO A 170 2.51 2.65 -15.77
CA PRO A 170 1.09 2.99 -15.71
C PRO A 170 0.28 2.51 -16.91
N ARG A 171 -0.99 2.11 -16.69
CA ARG A 171 -1.85 1.51 -17.73
C ARG A 171 -2.08 2.41 -18.95
N ASP A 172 -2.10 3.73 -18.74
CA ASP A 172 -2.28 4.73 -19.79
C ASP A 172 -1.09 4.82 -20.76
N LEU A 173 0.10 4.37 -20.33
CA LEU A 173 1.32 4.36 -21.13
C LEU A 173 1.53 3.04 -21.90
N PHE A 174 0.59 2.11 -21.81
CA PHE A 174 0.68 0.78 -22.42
C PHE A 174 0.73 0.77 -23.94
N GLN A 175 0.17 1.79 -24.57
CA GLN A 175 0.12 1.95 -26.02
C GLN A 175 1.09 3.04 -26.51
N ALA A 176 1.90 3.61 -25.61
CA ALA A 176 2.88 4.60 -25.99
C ALA A 176 3.92 3.94 -26.93
N LYS A 177 4.26 4.63 -28.01
CA LYS A 177 5.42 4.22 -28.81
C LYS A 177 6.67 4.48 -27.98
N HIS A 178 7.56 3.50 -27.96
CA HIS A 178 8.84 3.59 -27.27
C HIS A 178 9.96 3.53 -28.28
N ARG A 179 11.02 4.28 -28.01
CA ARG A 179 12.26 4.23 -28.78
C ARG A 179 13.21 3.24 -28.14
N THR A 180 13.97 2.57 -28.98
CA THR A 180 15.03 1.65 -28.56
C THR A 180 16.37 2.24 -28.93
N PHE A 181 17.34 2.11 -28.04
CA PHE A 181 18.70 2.59 -28.20
C PHE A 181 19.67 1.43 -27.95
N THR A 182 20.80 1.46 -28.64
CA THR A 182 21.95 0.61 -28.34
C THR A 182 23.03 1.49 -27.73
N VAL A 183 23.57 1.09 -26.59
CA VAL A 183 24.67 1.82 -25.94
C VAL A 183 25.98 1.56 -26.70
N ARG A 184 26.72 2.64 -26.97
CA ARG A 184 28.06 2.64 -27.56
C ARG A 184 29.02 3.30 -26.57
N ALA A 185 29.48 2.52 -25.61
CA ALA A 185 30.29 3.03 -24.51
C ALA A 185 31.64 3.59 -25.02
N ASP A 186 32.15 3.05 -26.13
CA ASP A 186 33.37 3.49 -26.81
C ASP A 186 33.36 4.97 -27.23
N LYS A 187 32.17 5.58 -27.41
CA LYS A 187 32.04 7.01 -27.73
C LYS A 187 32.19 7.92 -26.50
N GLY A 188 32.03 7.35 -25.31
CA GLY A 188 32.02 8.05 -24.05
C GLY A 188 30.80 8.98 -23.89
N LEU A 189 30.48 9.30 -22.65
CA LEU A 189 29.43 10.26 -22.34
C LEU A 189 29.81 11.68 -22.78
N PRO A 190 28.84 12.56 -23.08
CA PRO A 190 29.11 13.97 -23.23
C PRO A 190 29.69 14.56 -21.93
N PRO A 191 30.51 15.63 -21.99
CA PRO A 191 31.18 16.18 -20.81
C PRO A 191 30.21 16.52 -19.66
N GLY A 192 30.52 16.03 -18.46
CA GLY A 192 29.75 16.28 -17.23
C GLY A 192 28.46 15.48 -17.09
N TRP A 193 28.11 14.65 -18.07
CA TRP A 193 27.02 13.69 -17.92
C TRP A 193 27.43 12.53 -17.02
N ARG A 194 26.45 11.95 -16.33
CA ARG A 194 26.63 10.72 -15.54
C ARG A 194 25.46 9.78 -15.72
N ILE A 195 25.68 8.49 -15.46
CA ILE A 195 24.63 7.46 -15.47
C ILE A 195 24.40 6.98 -14.05
N GLU A 196 23.14 6.93 -13.66
CA GLU A 196 22.69 6.31 -12.42
C GLU A 196 21.98 4.99 -12.75
N ARG A 197 22.47 3.89 -12.18
CA ARG A 197 21.77 2.61 -12.15
C ARG A 197 20.93 2.53 -10.88
N SER A 198 19.70 2.06 -11.00
CA SER A 198 18.85 1.76 -9.84
C SER A 198 17.84 0.67 -10.15
N GLU A 199 17.27 0.10 -9.09
CA GLU A 199 16.10 -0.77 -9.20
C GLU A 199 14.83 0.08 -9.26
N ILE A 200 13.90 -0.26 -10.15
CA ILE A 200 12.65 0.45 -10.36
C ILE A 200 11.75 0.25 -9.15
N ALA A 201 11.36 1.35 -8.51
CA ALA A 201 10.41 1.31 -7.41
C ALA A 201 9.05 0.77 -7.88
N GLY A 202 8.43 -0.05 -7.05
CA GLY A 202 7.05 -0.47 -7.27
C GLY A 202 6.10 0.72 -7.19
N GLU A 203 5.12 0.74 -8.09
CA GLU A 203 4.01 1.69 -8.09
C GLU A 203 2.68 0.94 -8.22
N ALA A 204 1.55 1.66 -8.19
CA ALA A 204 0.21 1.15 -8.44
C ALA A 204 0.11 0.20 -9.66
N ALA A 205 0.94 0.45 -10.67
CA ALA A 205 0.89 -0.28 -11.93
C ALA A 205 1.72 -1.59 -11.97
N GLY A 206 2.50 -1.89 -10.93
CA GLY A 206 3.25 -3.14 -10.82
C GLY A 206 4.28 -3.15 -9.69
N PRO A 207 4.78 -4.35 -9.31
CA PRO A 207 5.72 -4.49 -8.20
C PRO A 207 7.07 -3.79 -8.44
N GLY A 208 7.40 -3.40 -9.67
CA GLY A 208 8.73 -2.88 -10.00
C GLY A 208 9.78 -3.99 -9.96
N GLY A 209 11.02 -3.63 -9.66
CA GLY A 209 12.13 -4.57 -9.51
C GLY A 209 13.05 -4.72 -10.74
N GLY A 210 12.68 -4.11 -11.86
CA GLY A 210 13.56 -4.06 -13.03
C GLY A 210 14.74 -3.10 -12.83
N THR A 211 15.79 -3.25 -13.62
CA THR A 211 16.90 -2.28 -13.64
C THR A 211 16.56 -1.11 -14.55
N GLN A 212 16.84 0.12 -14.10
CA GLN A 212 16.80 1.32 -14.94
C GLN A 212 18.14 2.05 -14.92
N TYR A 213 18.42 2.75 -16.02
CA TYR A 213 19.56 3.62 -16.21
C TYR A 213 19.05 5.04 -16.44
N VAL A 214 19.35 5.95 -15.52
CA VAL A 214 18.98 7.36 -15.61
C VAL A 214 20.19 8.17 -16.03
N PHE A 215 20.12 8.81 -17.18
CA PHE A 215 21.16 9.69 -17.70
C PHE A 215 20.95 11.08 -17.14
N ILE A 216 21.94 11.63 -16.45
CA ILE A 216 21.82 12.91 -15.77
C ILE A 216 22.75 13.90 -16.46
N ALA A 217 22.15 14.99 -16.96
CA ALA A 217 22.88 16.09 -17.56
C ALA A 217 23.61 16.94 -16.49
N PRO A 218 24.64 17.71 -16.89
CA PRO A 218 25.29 18.69 -16.02
C PRO A 218 24.28 19.72 -15.48
N ASP A 219 24.60 20.31 -14.33
CA ASP A 219 23.77 21.34 -13.70
C ASP A 219 23.48 22.49 -14.68
N GLY A 220 22.22 22.93 -14.73
CA GLY A 220 21.76 23.99 -15.63
C GLY A 220 21.43 23.54 -17.06
N GLN A 221 21.55 22.25 -17.39
CA GLN A 221 21.13 21.71 -18.69
C GLN A 221 19.88 20.83 -18.58
N THR A 222 18.99 20.91 -19.57
CA THR A 222 17.84 20.01 -19.68
C THR A 222 18.30 18.64 -20.17
N PRO A 223 18.06 17.55 -19.42
CA PRO A 223 18.47 16.22 -19.83
C PRO A 223 17.59 15.74 -20.99
N THR A 224 18.18 15.61 -22.18
CA THR A 224 17.51 15.06 -23.37
C THR A 224 18.38 13.98 -24.02
N PHE A 225 17.76 12.98 -24.64
CA PHE A 225 18.51 11.94 -25.36
C PHE A 225 19.27 12.48 -26.58
N ARG A 226 18.91 13.67 -27.10
CA ARG A 226 19.52 14.24 -28.30
C ARG A 226 21.04 14.35 -28.19
N GLN A 227 21.55 14.90 -27.09
CA GLN A 227 23.01 15.06 -26.90
C GLN A 227 23.73 13.71 -26.83
N LEU A 228 23.09 12.69 -26.23
CA LEU A 228 23.63 11.33 -26.16
C LEU A 228 23.66 10.66 -27.54
N VAL A 229 22.64 10.92 -28.36
CA VAL A 229 22.56 10.42 -29.74
C VAL A 229 23.54 11.16 -30.66
N GLU A 230 23.63 12.49 -30.59
CA GLU A 230 24.58 13.30 -31.37
C GLU A 230 26.03 12.96 -31.01
N ARG A 231 26.31 12.65 -29.74
CA ARG A 231 27.61 12.13 -29.30
C ARG A 231 27.91 10.74 -29.86
N GLY A 232 26.88 10.00 -30.28
CA GLY A 232 26.97 8.62 -30.72
C GLY A 232 26.98 7.62 -29.57
N PHE A 233 26.82 8.06 -28.31
CA PHE A 233 26.76 7.18 -27.15
C PHE A 233 25.49 6.33 -27.14
N LEU A 234 24.37 6.91 -27.59
CA LEU A 234 23.13 6.17 -27.85
C LEU A 234 22.90 6.09 -29.36
N GLU A 235 22.83 4.87 -29.88
CA GLU A 235 22.44 4.63 -31.27
C GLU A 235 20.95 4.26 -31.29
N GLU A 236 20.10 5.18 -31.77
CA GLU A 236 18.67 4.93 -31.88
C GLU A 236 18.40 3.88 -32.96
N ALA A 237 17.71 2.79 -32.60
CA ALA A 237 17.27 1.81 -33.58
C ALA A 237 16.18 2.44 -34.44
N SER A 238 16.41 2.49 -35.76
CA SER A 238 15.42 2.92 -36.73
C SER A 238 14.11 2.15 -36.52
N ALA A 239 13.01 2.89 -36.33
CA ALA A 239 11.65 2.34 -36.20
C ALA A 239 11.18 1.66 -37.49
#